data_AF-A0A0C3E159-F1
#
_entry.id   AF-A0A0C3E159-F1
#
_cell.length_a   1.000
_cell.length_b   1.000
_cell.length_c   1.000
_cell.angle_alpha   90.00
_cell.angle_beta   90.00
_cell.angle_gamma   90.00
#
_symmetry.space_group_name_H-M   'P 1'
#
loop_
_entity.id
_entity.type
_entity.pdbx_description
1 polymer ?
#
loop_
_entity_poly.entity_id
_entity_poly.type
_entity_poly.pdbx_seq_one_letter_code
_entity_poly.pdbx_strand_id
1 'polypeptide(L)'
;MSSFPFPNELTTLILEALDVPSLLRCMQVCKQLQSIIQESSALLYKVSLFSAQMSDHKHCDWDFPSRLEAIRNHTIAWNNLQFPTHKQIPMENDRVSEMGREWDVVGGILVQARPHGGMSCVQMPCSIKGIPEHRWTALTEFPIDHFAIDLTQDLLVAIELRHGRCDVHLRSFTTGMVHPRATCPRITPTFFDEQFESYFLIGLCGPYLGIFFGDNVGDTTTAFVIWDWRNGSQTMVIITHFVEC
;
A
#
# COMPACT_ATOMS: atom_id res chain seq x y z
N MET A 1 16.66 -22.34 -44.15
CA MET A 1 18.02 -22.17 -43.59
C MET A 1 17.92 -21.13 -42.49
N SER A 2 18.20 -21.49 -41.24
CA SER A 2 18.22 -20.54 -40.11
C SER A 2 19.31 -19.48 -40.36
N SER A 3 18.96 -18.20 -40.23
CA SER A 3 19.91 -17.09 -40.45
C SER A 3 20.77 -16.80 -39.23
N PHE A 4 20.49 -17.45 -38.09
CA PHE A 4 21.24 -17.31 -36.85
C PHE A 4 22.13 -18.54 -36.59
N PRO A 5 23.40 -18.35 -36.16
CA PRO A 5 24.35 -19.43 -35.90
C PRO A 5 24.10 -20.16 -34.57
N PHE A 6 23.12 -19.73 -33.78
CA PHE A 6 22.82 -20.27 -32.46
C PHE A 6 21.49 -21.04 -32.44
N PRO A 7 21.36 -22.07 -31.58
CA PRO A 7 20.07 -22.68 -31.25
C PRO A 7 19.07 -21.65 -30.69
N ASN A 8 17.77 -21.98 -30.78
CA ASN A 8 16.70 -21.09 -30.32
C ASN A 8 16.77 -20.84 -28.80
N GLU A 9 17.28 -21.79 -28.02
CA GLU A 9 17.43 -21.69 -26.57
C GLU A 9 18.44 -20.61 -26.20
N LEU A 10 19.61 -20.62 -26.86
CA LEU A 10 20.64 -19.58 -26.65
C LEU A 10 20.18 -18.22 -27.16
N THR A 11 19.45 -18.21 -28.28
CA THR A 11 18.87 -16.98 -28.81
C THR A 11 17.86 -16.38 -27.84
N THR A 12 17.02 -17.20 -27.21
CA THR A 12 16.06 -16.76 -26.19
C THR A 12 16.76 -16.13 -24.99
N LEU A 13 17.85 -16.74 -24.47
CA LEU A 13 18.62 -16.18 -23.37
C LEU A 13 19.25 -14.82 -23.71
N ILE A 14 19.76 -14.66 -24.94
CA ILE A 14 20.29 -13.38 -25.42
C ILE A 14 19.19 -12.32 -25.46
N LEU A 15 18.02 -12.68 -26.01
CA LEU A 15 16.86 -11.79 -26.11
C LEU A 15 16.32 -11.39 -24.74
N GLU A 16 16.37 -12.29 -23.76
CA GLU A 16 15.91 -12.04 -22.39
C GLU A 16 16.75 -10.98 -21.68
N ALA A 17 18.04 -10.83 -22.04
CA ALA A 17 18.92 -9.80 -21.52
C ALA A 17 18.65 -8.39 -22.10
N LEU A 18 17.91 -8.27 -23.21
CA LEU A 18 17.63 -6.99 -23.87
C LEU A 18 16.54 -6.20 -23.18
N ASP A 19 16.60 -4.86 -23.25
CA ASP A 19 15.47 -4.01 -22.88
C ASP A 19 14.29 -4.18 -23.86
N VAL A 20 13.07 -3.87 -23.41
CA VAL A 20 11.85 -4.10 -24.20
C VAL A 20 11.85 -3.33 -25.53
N PRO A 21 12.27 -2.06 -25.63
CA PRO A 21 12.41 -1.37 -26.91
C PRO A 21 13.33 -2.11 -27.90
N SER A 22 14.46 -2.64 -27.44
CA SER A 22 15.37 -3.41 -28.30
C SER A 22 14.79 -4.77 -28.70
N LEU A 23 14.06 -5.43 -27.80
CA LEU A 23 13.34 -6.67 -28.09
C LEU A 23 12.28 -6.45 -29.18
N LEU A 24 11.49 -5.38 -29.09
CA LEU A 24 10.50 -5.00 -30.10
C LEU A 24 11.16 -4.66 -31.44
N ARG A 25 12.32 -4.00 -31.45
CA ARG A 25 13.11 -3.81 -32.68
C ARG A 25 13.54 -5.14 -33.28
N CYS A 26 13.98 -6.11 -32.46
CA CYS A 26 14.37 -7.44 -32.95
C CYS A 26 13.21 -8.17 -33.66
N MET A 27 11.97 -7.98 -33.20
CA MET A 27 10.77 -8.52 -33.87
C MET A 27 10.59 -7.97 -35.29
N GLN A 28 11.13 -6.79 -35.60
CA GLN A 28 11.03 -6.14 -36.90
C GLN A 28 12.21 -6.49 -37.85
N VAL A 29 13.26 -7.13 -37.34
CA VAL A 29 14.46 -7.45 -38.12
C VAL A 29 14.23 -8.67 -39.04
N CYS A 30 13.71 -9.77 -38.50
CA CYS A 30 13.44 -10.97 -39.29
C CYS A 30 12.36 -11.87 -38.67
N LYS A 31 11.76 -12.73 -39.51
CA LYS A 31 10.72 -13.69 -39.12
C LYS A 31 11.18 -14.70 -38.08
N GLN A 32 12.46 -15.09 -38.09
CA GLN A 32 13.01 -16.05 -37.12
C GLN A 32 13.01 -15.47 -35.71
N LEU A 33 13.55 -14.25 -35.52
CA LEU A 33 13.54 -13.56 -34.24
C LEU A 33 12.12 -13.26 -33.77
N GLN A 34 11.24 -12.85 -34.69
CA GLN A 34 9.84 -12.63 -34.39
C GLN A 34 9.16 -13.90 -33.84
N SER A 35 9.36 -15.05 -34.48
CA SER A 35 8.80 -16.35 -34.04
C SER A 35 9.35 -16.75 -32.67
N ILE A 36 10.67 -16.66 -32.44
CA ILE A 36 11.28 -16.97 -31.13
C ILE A 36 10.66 -16.11 -30.01
N ILE A 37 10.49 -14.80 -30.26
CA ILE A 37 9.88 -13.89 -29.28
C ILE A 37 8.41 -14.22 -29.05
N GLN A 38 7.65 -14.51 -30.11
CA GLN A 38 6.22 -14.84 -30.03
C GLN A 38 5.94 -16.20 -29.39
N GLU A 39 6.87 -17.14 -29.46
CA GLU A 39 6.74 -18.48 -28.88
C GLU A 39 7.23 -18.53 -27.41
N SER A 40 8.01 -17.54 -26.96
CA SER A 40 8.51 -17.47 -25.60
C SER A 40 7.57 -16.71 -24.67
N SER A 41 6.91 -17.43 -23.75
CA SER A 41 6.07 -16.80 -22.72
C SER A 41 6.85 -15.84 -21.82
N ALA A 42 8.14 -16.10 -21.55
CA ALA A 42 8.98 -15.23 -20.74
C ALA A 42 9.24 -13.87 -21.43
N LEU A 43 9.57 -13.90 -22.73
CA LEU A 43 9.79 -12.68 -23.52
C LEU A 43 8.50 -11.90 -23.71
N LEU A 44 7.39 -12.57 -24.02
CA LEU A 44 6.08 -11.93 -24.10
C LEU A 44 5.63 -11.35 -22.76
N TYR A 45 5.88 -12.04 -21.65
CA TYR A 45 5.57 -11.55 -20.31
C TYR A 45 6.34 -10.26 -20.00
N LYS A 46 7.63 -10.23 -20.33
CA LYS A 46 8.47 -9.03 -20.20
C LYS A 46 7.92 -7.85 -21.00
N VAL A 47 7.48 -8.09 -22.24
CA VAL A 47 6.83 -7.06 -23.08
C VAL A 47 5.50 -6.61 -22.47
N SER A 48 4.67 -7.54 -21.99
CA SER A 48 3.38 -7.22 -21.36
C SER A 48 3.54 -6.40 -20.08
N LEU A 49 4.53 -6.71 -19.23
CA LEU A 49 4.87 -5.93 -18.04
C LEU A 49 5.21 -4.49 -18.40
N PHE A 50 6.07 -4.30 -19.40
CA PHE A 50 6.44 -2.97 -19.88
C PHE A 50 5.24 -2.19 -20.42
N SER A 51 4.38 -2.84 -21.22
CA SER A 51 3.16 -2.22 -21.75
C SER A 51 2.17 -1.83 -20.66
N ALA A 52 2.11 -2.58 -19.56
CA ALA A 52 1.23 -2.32 -18.43
C ALA A 52 1.87 -1.40 -17.37
N GLN A 53 3.11 -0.94 -17.58
CA GLN A 53 3.91 -0.19 -16.60
C GLN A 53 4.06 -0.92 -15.25
N MET A 54 4.20 -2.25 -15.32
CA MET A 54 4.33 -3.13 -14.15
C MET A 54 5.74 -3.69 -14.03
N SER A 55 6.13 -4.01 -12.81
CA SER A 55 7.38 -4.72 -12.51
C SER A 55 7.10 -6.14 -12.05
N ASP A 56 7.97 -7.08 -12.47
CA ASP A 56 7.92 -8.44 -11.97
C ASP A 56 8.36 -8.49 -10.49
N HIS A 57 7.71 -9.34 -9.72
CA HIS A 57 8.08 -9.58 -8.33
C HIS A 57 8.88 -10.88 -8.25
N LYS A 58 10.06 -10.83 -7.62
CA LYS A 58 11.02 -11.96 -7.56
C LYS A 58 10.48 -13.22 -6.87
N HIS A 59 9.38 -13.11 -6.12
CA HIS A 59 8.78 -14.20 -5.35
C HIS A 59 7.39 -14.54 -5.89
N CYS A 60 7.34 -15.11 -7.08
CA CYS A 60 6.09 -15.60 -7.67
C CYS A 60 6.29 -17.07 -8.08
N ASP A 61 5.47 -17.96 -7.54
CA ASP A 61 5.60 -19.41 -7.79
C ASP A 61 4.98 -19.85 -9.12
N TRP A 62 4.41 -18.90 -9.88
CA TRP A 62 3.80 -19.21 -11.18
C TRP A 62 4.83 -19.31 -12.30
N ASP A 63 4.55 -20.21 -13.23
CA ASP A 63 5.26 -20.31 -14.48
C ASP A 63 4.97 -19.09 -15.40
N PHE A 64 5.85 -18.85 -16.36
CA PHE A 64 5.72 -17.72 -17.28
C PHE A 64 4.41 -17.72 -18.09
N PRO A 65 3.90 -18.87 -18.58
CA PRO A 65 2.58 -18.92 -19.21
C PRO A 65 1.45 -18.36 -18.31
N SER A 66 1.36 -18.80 -17.06
CA SER A 66 0.31 -18.34 -16.14
C SER A 66 0.49 -16.86 -15.80
N ARG A 67 1.72 -16.38 -15.63
CA ARG A 67 2.01 -14.96 -15.41
C ARG A 67 1.60 -14.10 -16.61
N LEU A 68 1.91 -14.56 -17.82
CA LEU A 68 1.52 -13.90 -19.07
C LEU A 68 0.00 -13.85 -19.24
N GLU A 69 -0.71 -14.93 -18.92
CA GLU A 69 -2.17 -14.96 -18.94
C GLU A 69 -2.76 -13.97 -17.92
N ALA A 70 -2.24 -13.95 -16.70
CA ALA A 70 -2.70 -13.05 -15.66
C ALA A 70 -2.53 -11.57 -16.01
N ILE A 71 -1.39 -11.16 -16.57
CA ILE A 71 -1.20 -9.77 -16.99
C ILE A 71 -2.09 -9.41 -18.18
N ARG A 72 -2.33 -10.33 -19.12
CA ARG A 72 -3.26 -10.11 -20.22
C ARG A 72 -4.69 -9.92 -19.71
N ASN A 73 -5.16 -10.79 -18.83
CA ASN A 73 -6.48 -10.68 -18.22
C ASN A 73 -6.62 -9.38 -17.44
N HIS A 74 -5.58 -8.98 -16.70
CA HIS A 74 -5.53 -7.69 -16.02
C HIS A 74 -5.66 -6.53 -17.03
N THR A 75 -4.81 -6.48 -18.05
CA THR A 75 -4.82 -5.40 -19.06
C THR A 75 -6.16 -5.34 -19.80
N ILE A 76 -6.76 -6.48 -20.16
CA ILE A 76 -8.09 -6.52 -20.79
C ILE A 76 -9.16 -5.95 -19.86
N ALA A 77 -9.17 -6.37 -18.59
CA ALA A 77 -10.13 -5.88 -17.61
C ALA A 77 -10.05 -4.36 -17.43
N TRP A 78 -8.84 -3.80 -17.33
CA TRP A 78 -8.63 -2.36 -17.19
C TRP A 78 -8.96 -1.57 -18.46
N ASN A 79 -8.58 -2.08 -19.64
CA ASN A 79 -8.88 -1.39 -20.90
C ASN A 79 -10.39 -1.35 -21.20
N ASN A 80 -11.13 -2.35 -20.77
CA ASN A 80 -12.57 -2.46 -21.02
C ASN A 80 -13.44 -2.06 -19.81
N LEU A 81 -12.83 -1.75 -18.66
CA LEU A 81 -13.50 -1.54 -17.36
C LEU A 81 -14.43 -2.72 -16.97
N GLN A 82 -14.03 -3.93 -17.34
CA GLN A 82 -14.78 -5.16 -17.07
C GLN A 82 -14.08 -5.96 -15.98
N PHE A 83 -14.51 -5.75 -14.74
CA PHE A 83 -13.96 -6.43 -13.58
C PHE A 83 -14.76 -7.71 -13.29
N PRO A 84 -14.09 -8.84 -13.01
CA PRO A 84 -14.76 -10.13 -12.81
C PRO A 84 -15.60 -10.20 -11.53
N THR A 85 -15.46 -9.25 -10.62
CA THR A 85 -16.16 -9.24 -9.33
C THR A 85 -16.52 -7.83 -8.95
N HIS A 86 -17.77 -7.63 -8.55
CA HIS A 86 -18.26 -6.39 -7.96
C HIS A 86 -18.99 -6.73 -6.66
N LYS A 87 -18.62 -6.07 -5.57
CA LYS A 87 -19.25 -6.24 -4.27
C LYS A 87 -19.43 -4.89 -3.60
N GLN A 88 -20.57 -4.71 -2.95
CA GLN A 88 -20.80 -3.59 -2.06
C GLN A 88 -20.45 -4.04 -0.64
N ILE A 89 -19.57 -3.29 0.01
CA ILE A 89 -19.24 -3.50 1.42
C ILE A 89 -19.95 -2.38 2.18
N PRO A 90 -20.88 -2.71 3.10
CA PRO A 90 -21.49 -1.69 3.93
C PRO A 90 -20.41 -1.03 4.78
N MET A 91 -20.45 0.30 4.86
CA MET A 91 -19.60 1.00 5.80
C MET A 91 -20.08 0.67 7.21
N GLU A 92 -19.16 0.43 8.15
CA GLU A 92 -19.50 0.06 9.53
C GLU A 92 -20.30 1.16 10.26
N ASN A 93 -20.44 2.36 9.67
CA ASN A 93 -21.21 3.47 10.22
C ASN A 93 -21.97 4.26 9.14
N ASP A 94 -23.30 4.19 9.17
CA ASP A 94 -24.22 5.10 8.43
C ASP A 94 -24.34 6.48 9.09
N ARG A 95 -23.70 6.68 10.25
CA ARG A 95 -23.72 7.94 10.99
C ARG A 95 -22.39 8.66 10.82
N VAL A 96 -22.42 9.65 9.93
CA VAL A 96 -21.45 10.74 9.87
C VAL A 96 -21.42 11.39 11.25
N SER A 97 -20.45 11.03 12.11
CA SER A 97 -20.09 11.94 13.20
C SER A 97 -19.44 13.16 12.57
N GLU A 98 -19.61 14.32 13.20
CA GLU A 98 -19.13 15.62 12.70
C GLU A 98 -17.62 15.64 12.33
N MET A 99 -16.83 14.70 12.88
CA MET A 99 -15.39 14.55 12.61
C MET A 99 -15.02 13.54 11.51
N GLY A 100 -15.98 12.82 10.90
CA GLY A 100 -15.71 11.85 9.82
C GLY A 100 -14.80 10.69 10.24
N ARG A 101 -15.37 9.52 10.57
CA ARG A 101 -14.55 8.37 10.97
C ARG A 101 -13.76 7.81 9.80
N GLU A 102 -12.51 7.46 10.08
CA GLU A 102 -11.57 7.06 9.05
C GLU A 102 -11.82 5.65 8.52
N TRP A 103 -11.67 5.56 7.20
CA TRP A 103 -11.49 4.33 6.47
C TRP A 103 -10.35 4.53 5.49
N ASP A 104 -9.65 3.45 5.15
CA ASP A 104 -8.60 3.48 4.15
C ASP A 104 -8.57 2.15 3.37
N VAL A 105 -8.01 2.18 2.17
CA VAL A 105 -7.77 1.01 1.34
C VAL A 105 -6.27 0.87 1.08
N VAL A 106 -5.64 -0.01 1.85
CA VAL A 106 -4.19 -0.25 1.77
C VAL A 106 -3.92 -1.68 1.33
N GLY A 107 -3.11 -1.86 0.29
CA GLY A 107 -2.67 -3.19 -0.16
C GLY A 107 -3.81 -4.15 -0.53
N GLY A 108 -4.96 -3.63 -0.97
CA GLY A 108 -6.13 -4.43 -1.29
C GLY A 108 -7.01 -4.80 -0.09
N ILE A 109 -6.77 -4.20 1.07
CA ILE A 109 -7.58 -4.38 2.29
C ILE A 109 -8.32 -3.08 2.58
N LEU A 110 -9.64 -3.14 2.65
CA LEU A 110 -10.45 -2.06 3.22
C LEU A 110 -10.39 -2.15 4.73
N VAL A 111 -10.00 -1.07 5.38
CA VAL A 111 -9.91 -0.93 6.83
C VAL A 111 -10.87 0.17 7.27
N GLN A 112 -11.65 -0.09 8.31
CA GLN A 112 -12.63 0.85 8.84
C GLN A 112 -12.52 0.90 10.36
N ALA A 113 -12.39 2.11 10.93
CA ALA A 113 -12.44 2.30 12.38
C ALA A 113 -13.83 1.96 12.93
N ARG A 114 -13.87 1.28 14.08
CA ARG A 114 -15.12 0.83 14.71
C ARG A 114 -15.58 1.81 15.81
N PRO A 115 -16.90 1.96 16.03
CA PRO A 115 -17.45 2.89 17.03
C PRO A 115 -16.99 2.66 18.47
N HIS A 116 -16.72 1.41 18.81
CA HIS A 116 -16.42 0.97 20.18
C HIS A 116 -14.94 0.58 20.35
N GLY A 117 -14.09 1.03 19.43
CA GLY A 117 -12.68 0.67 19.37
C GLY A 117 -12.39 -0.48 18.41
N GLY A 118 -11.18 -0.44 17.88
CA GLY A 118 -10.65 -1.38 16.90
C GLY A 118 -11.00 -1.04 15.46
N MET A 119 -10.72 -1.99 14.58
CA MET A 119 -10.94 -1.90 13.15
C MET A 119 -11.66 -3.13 12.61
N SER A 120 -12.48 -2.91 11.59
CA SER A 120 -13.05 -3.94 10.72
C SER A 120 -12.25 -3.98 9.43
N CYS A 121 -11.83 -5.17 9.01
CA CYS A 121 -10.95 -5.33 7.86
C CYS A 121 -11.56 -6.30 6.84
N VAL A 122 -11.48 -5.93 5.57
CA VAL A 122 -11.93 -6.75 4.45
C VAL A 122 -10.83 -6.80 3.39
N GLN A 123 -10.15 -7.92 3.30
CA GLN A 123 -9.26 -8.21 2.18
C GLN A 123 -10.10 -8.48 0.93
N MET A 124 -9.92 -7.64 -0.08
CA MET A 124 -10.63 -7.78 -1.33
C MET A 124 -10.14 -9.02 -2.09
N PRO A 125 -11.06 -9.82 -2.64
CA PRO A 125 -10.68 -10.96 -3.46
C PRO A 125 -9.98 -10.51 -4.74
N CYS A 126 -9.00 -11.27 -5.20
CA CYS A 126 -8.38 -11.09 -6.51
C CYS A 126 -8.40 -12.43 -7.25
N SER A 127 -9.36 -12.59 -8.16
CA SER A 127 -9.53 -13.83 -8.94
C SER A 127 -8.30 -14.15 -9.78
N ILE A 128 -7.66 -13.13 -10.37
CA ILE A 128 -6.43 -13.29 -11.15
C ILE A 128 -5.35 -13.92 -10.28
N LYS A 129 -5.14 -13.42 -9.06
CA LYS A 129 -4.11 -13.91 -8.12
C LYS A 129 -4.55 -15.08 -7.23
N GLY A 130 -5.78 -15.58 -7.38
CA GLY A 130 -6.34 -16.59 -6.49
C GLY A 130 -6.45 -16.15 -5.03
N ILE A 131 -6.49 -14.84 -4.76
CA ILE A 131 -6.61 -14.30 -3.40
C ILE A 131 -8.09 -14.38 -2.99
N PRO A 132 -8.45 -15.14 -1.94
CA PRO A 132 -9.82 -15.19 -1.45
C PRO A 132 -10.18 -13.91 -0.69
N GLU A 133 -11.48 -13.66 -0.54
CA GLU A 133 -11.93 -12.66 0.42
C GLU A 133 -11.65 -13.17 1.84
N HIS A 134 -11.11 -12.30 2.68
CA HIS A 134 -10.89 -12.59 4.09
C HIS A 134 -11.36 -11.39 4.94
N ARG A 135 -12.01 -11.68 6.06
CA ARG A 135 -12.54 -10.68 6.98
C ARG A 135 -12.09 -10.98 8.39
N TRP A 136 -11.67 -9.94 9.09
CA TRP A 136 -11.29 -10.03 10.49
C TRP A 136 -11.56 -8.70 11.19
N THR A 137 -11.44 -8.73 12.52
CA THR A 137 -11.58 -7.56 13.36
C THR A 137 -10.41 -7.53 14.33
N ALA A 138 -9.72 -6.39 14.38
CA ALA A 138 -8.66 -6.12 15.33
C ALA A 138 -9.24 -5.19 16.40
N LEU A 139 -9.48 -5.70 17.61
CA LEU A 139 -10.11 -4.93 18.68
C LEU A 139 -9.07 -4.12 19.47
N THR A 140 -9.42 -2.89 19.83
CA THR A 140 -8.63 -2.05 20.74
C THR A 140 -9.49 -1.60 21.91
N GLU A 141 -8.85 -1.29 23.02
CA GLU A 141 -9.47 -0.80 24.26
C GLU A 141 -9.81 0.71 24.22
N PHE A 142 -9.63 1.35 23.07
CA PHE A 142 -9.78 2.79 22.85
C PHE A 142 -10.43 3.08 21.49
N PRO A 143 -11.18 4.19 21.35
CA PRO A 143 -11.65 4.67 20.06
C PRO A 143 -10.48 5.10 19.17
N ILE A 144 -10.61 4.88 17.87
CA ILE A 144 -9.63 5.29 16.87
C ILE A 144 -10.21 6.50 16.13
N ASP A 145 -9.60 7.66 16.30
CA ASP A 145 -9.98 8.90 15.62
C ASP A 145 -9.26 9.02 14.29
N HIS A 146 -7.95 8.72 14.27
CA HIS A 146 -7.15 8.64 13.06
C HIS A 146 -6.25 7.39 13.04
N PHE A 147 -5.87 6.89 11.87
CA PHE A 147 -4.93 5.77 11.76
C PHE A 147 -4.11 5.73 10.47
N ALA A 148 -3.00 5.00 10.54
CA ALA A 148 -2.30 4.48 9.38
C ALA A 148 -1.85 3.05 9.65
N ILE A 149 -1.68 2.27 8.58
CA ILE A 149 -1.25 0.88 8.67
C ILE A 149 -0.03 0.61 7.77
N ASP A 150 0.86 -0.27 8.24
CA ASP A 150 1.91 -0.88 7.44
C ASP A 150 1.77 -2.40 7.49
N LEU A 151 1.22 -2.96 6.41
CA LEU A 151 0.96 -4.39 6.25
C LEU A 151 2.25 -5.23 6.34
N THR A 152 3.38 -4.70 5.90
CA THR A 152 4.64 -5.45 5.85
C THR A 152 5.22 -5.68 7.24
N GLN A 153 4.84 -4.85 8.19
CA GLN A 153 5.32 -4.91 9.57
C GLN A 153 4.23 -5.31 10.56
N ASP A 154 3.01 -5.61 10.09
CA ASP A 154 1.82 -5.81 10.93
C ASP A 154 1.55 -4.63 11.88
N LEU A 155 1.80 -3.40 11.44
CA LEU A 155 1.71 -2.22 12.29
C LEU A 155 0.42 -1.44 12.04
N LEU A 156 -0.30 -1.16 13.12
CA LEU A 156 -1.34 -0.14 13.23
C LEU A 156 -0.80 1.02 14.08
N VAL A 157 -0.80 2.21 13.52
CA VAL A 157 -0.67 3.45 14.28
C VAL A 157 -2.04 4.07 14.38
N ALA A 158 -2.56 4.20 15.60
CA ALA A 158 -3.88 4.75 15.87
C ALA A 158 -3.77 5.97 16.78
N ILE A 159 -4.45 7.05 16.43
CA ILE A 159 -4.57 8.26 17.23
C ILE A 159 -5.88 8.18 18.01
N GLU A 160 -5.77 8.44 19.30
CA GLU A 160 -6.86 8.63 20.22
C GLU A 160 -6.83 10.07 20.74
N LEU A 161 -7.95 10.78 20.57
CA LEU A 161 -8.16 12.14 21.05
C LEU A 161 -9.04 12.12 22.29
N ARG A 162 -8.54 12.66 23.40
CA ARG A 162 -9.27 12.75 24.67
C ARG A 162 -9.00 14.09 25.35
N HIS A 163 -10.01 14.97 25.44
CA HIS A 163 -9.98 16.18 26.29
C HIS A 163 -8.60 16.89 26.29
N GLY A 164 -8.16 17.34 25.11
CA GLY A 164 -6.89 18.05 24.98
C GLY A 164 -5.63 17.19 24.88
N ARG A 165 -5.77 15.87 24.90
CA ARG A 165 -4.67 14.92 24.77
C ARG A 165 -4.77 14.15 23.46
N CYS A 166 -3.63 14.06 22.79
CA CYS A 166 -3.42 13.15 21.66
C CYS A 166 -2.55 11.98 22.14
N ASP A 167 -3.09 10.77 22.09
CA ASP A 167 -2.34 9.54 22.34
C ASP A 167 -2.16 8.76 21.03
N VAL A 168 -0.91 8.49 20.68
CA VAL A 168 -0.54 7.68 19.52
C VAL A 168 -0.26 6.27 20.00
N HIS A 169 -1.08 5.32 19.59
CA HIS A 169 -1.01 3.91 19.96
C HIS A 169 -0.37 3.08 18.85
N LEU A 170 0.54 2.19 19.23
CA LEU A 170 1.23 1.27 18.32
C LEU A 170 0.75 -0.16 18.57
N ARG A 171 -0.07 -0.66 17.64
CA ARG A 171 -0.75 -1.96 17.76
C ARG A 171 -0.38 -2.88 16.60
N SER A 172 -0.60 -4.17 16.80
CA SER A 172 -0.62 -5.15 15.72
C SER A 172 -1.86 -4.91 14.87
N PHE A 173 -1.69 -4.76 13.56
CA PHE A 173 -2.80 -4.53 12.63
C PHE A 173 -3.75 -5.73 12.56
N THR A 174 -3.20 -6.94 12.62
CA THR A 174 -3.97 -8.19 12.57
C THR A 174 -4.73 -8.47 13.85
N THR A 175 -4.14 -8.18 15.02
CA THR A 175 -4.71 -8.59 16.32
C THR A 175 -5.32 -7.44 17.14
N GLY A 176 -4.91 -6.20 16.91
CA GLY A 176 -5.25 -5.03 17.74
C GLY A 176 -4.49 -4.96 19.06
N MET A 177 -3.68 -5.98 19.39
CA MET A 177 -2.87 -6.02 20.61
C MET A 177 -1.66 -5.07 20.52
N VAL A 178 -0.99 -4.83 21.64
CA VAL A 178 0.29 -4.09 21.65
C VAL A 178 1.26 -4.70 20.63
N HIS A 179 1.82 -3.85 19.77
CA HIS A 179 2.73 -4.32 18.73
C HIS A 179 4.01 -4.92 19.36
N PRO A 180 4.42 -6.16 19.03
CA PRO A 180 5.52 -6.85 19.72
C PRO A 180 6.88 -6.16 19.58
N ARG A 181 7.07 -5.38 18.51
CA ARG A 181 8.30 -4.60 18.25
C ARG A 181 8.29 -3.20 18.87
N ALA A 182 7.18 -2.76 19.47
CA ALA A 182 7.05 -1.45 20.10
C ALA A 182 7.37 -1.57 21.60
N THR A 183 8.56 -1.14 22.00
CA THR A 183 8.94 -1.04 23.43
C THR A 183 8.27 0.14 24.13
N CYS A 184 7.86 1.16 23.36
CA CYS A 184 7.01 2.26 23.81
C CYS A 184 5.68 2.20 23.06
N PRO A 185 4.69 1.41 23.53
CA PRO A 185 3.47 1.11 22.76
C PRO A 185 2.48 2.28 22.67
N ARG A 186 2.73 3.35 23.43
CA ARG A 186 1.97 4.59 23.40
C ARG A 186 2.93 5.78 23.45
N ILE A 187 2.75 6.73 22.55
CA ILE A 187 3.48 7.99 22.49
C ILE A 187 2.48 9.11 22.75
N THR A 188 2.76 9.98 23.70
CA THR A 188 1.93 11.17 24.00
C THR A 188 2.75 12.40 23.64
N PRO A 189 2.48 13.07 22.50
CA PRO A 189 3.19 14.28 22.12
C PRO A 189 2.98 15.39 23.17
N THR A 190 4.06 15.95 23.69
CA THR A 190 4.01 16.94 24.79
C THR A 190 3.69 18.36 24.34
N PHE A 191 3.78 18.63 23.03
CA PHE A 191 3.52 19.94 22.43
C PHE A 191 2.08 20.07 21.92
N PHE A 192 1.26 19.03 22.08
CA PHE A 192 -0.15 19.04 21.67
C PHE A 192 -0.95 19.87 22.69
N ASP A 193 -1.59 20.94 22.22
CA ASP A 193 -2.51 21.81 22.95
C ASP A 193 -3.93 21.61 22.40
N GLU A 194 -4.99 21.88 23.18
CA GLU A 194 -6.38 21.71 22.74
C GLU A 194 -6.74 22.55 21.50
N GLN A 195 -5.89 23.52 21.13
CA GLN A 195 -6.04 24.38 19.96
C GLN A 195 -5.74 23.68 18.62
N PHE A 196 -5.21 22.46 18.61
CA PHE A 196 -5.09 21.67 17.38
C PHE A 196 -6.45 21.10 16.98
N GLU A 197 -7.31 21.92 16.40
CA GLU A 197 -8.45 21.45 15.61
C GLU A 197 -7.92 21.07 14.21
N SER A 198 -7.48 19.83 13.99
CA SER A 198 -8.31 18.73 13.44
C SER A 198 -7.80 18.30 12.06
N TYR A 199 -6.48 18.21 11.87
CA TYR A 199 -5.90 17.52 10.71
C TYR A 199 -4.61 16.78 11.06
N PHE A 200 -4.59 15.48 10.77
CA PHE A 200 -3.44 14.62 10.96
C PHE A 200 -3.03 14.02 9.63
N LEU A 201 -1.73 14.04 9.33
CA LEU A 201 -1.15 13.16 8.30
C LEU A 201 -0.19 12.20 8.97
N ILE A 202 -0.44 10.91 8.79
CA ILE A 202 0.37 9.85 9.38
C ILE A 202 1.15 9.17 8.25
N GLY A 203 2.47 9.19 8.33
CA GLY A 203 3.38 8.58 7.37
C GLY A 203 4.22 7.49 8.02
N LEU A 204 4.32 6.32 7.38
CA LEU A 204 5.12 5.20 7.82
C LEU A 204 6.21 4.88 6.79
N CYS A 205 7.47 4.82 7.24
CA CYS A 205 8.59 4.44 6.41
C CYS A 205 9.60 3.61 7.22
N GLY A 206 9.50 2.28 7.10
CA GLY A 206 10.32 1.36 7.86
C GLY A 206 10.17 1.58 9.37
N PRO A 207 11.23 1.94 10.11
CA PRO A 207 11.13 2.19 11.54
C PRO A 207 10.59 3.57 11.92
N TYR A 208 10.39 4.45 10.94
CA TYR A 208 10.02 5.84 11.20
C TYR A 208 8.52 6.05 11.06
N LEU A 209 7.95 6.68 12.08
CA LEU A 209 6.59 7.20 12.11
C LEU A 209 6.67 8.72 12.07
N GLY A 210 6.15 9.33 11.01
CA GLY A 210 5.93 10.77 10.92
C GLY A 210 4.47 11.11 11.17
N ILE A 211 4.20 12.11 12.01
CA ILE A 211 2.86 12.68 12.16
C ILE A 211 2.95 14.18 11.96
N PHE A 212 2.16 14.69 11.03
CA PHE A 212 1.86 16.10 10.89
C PHE A 212 0.62 16.43 11.71
N PHE A 213 0.73 17.46 12.54
CA PHE A 213 -0.32 18.05 13.35
C PHE A 213 -0.56 19.45 12.78
N GLY A 214 -1.75 19.69 12.26
CA GLY A 214 -2.10 20.99 11.70
C GLY A 214 -3.59 21.29 11.81
N ASP A 215 -3.92 22.46 11.27
CA ASP A 215 -5.26 23.03 11.23
C ASP A 215 -5.56 23.46 9.79
N ASN A 216 -6.83 23.35 9.41
CA ASN A 216 -7.33 23.77 8.10
C ASN A 216 -7.39 25.30 7.94
N VAL A 217 -7.37 26.06 9.02
CA VAL A 217 -7.58 27.53 8.99
C VAL A 217 -6.28 28.31 8.82
N GLY A 218 -5.10 27.68 8.97
CA GLY A 218 -3.80 28.28 8.68
C GLY A 218 -3.30 29.31 9.71
N ASP A 219 -4.10 29.63 10.72
CA ASP A 219 -3.80 30.64 11.74
C ASP A 219 -3.18 30.06 13.03
N THR A 220 -2.91 28.74 13.07
CA THR A 220 -2.43 28.05 14.27
C THR A 220 -1.03 27.45 14.10
N THR A 221 -0.43 27.08 15.23
CA THR A 221 0.87 26.38 15.25
C THR A 221 0.71 25.04 14.55
N THR A 222 1.63 24.69 13.64
CA THR A 222 1.70 23.34 13.06
C THR A 222 2.95 22.63 13.54
N ALA A 223 2.90 21.30 13.64
CA ALA A 223 4.04 20.50 14.01
C ALA A 223 4.17 19.28 13.11
N PHE A 224 5.38 18.97 12.66
CA PHE A 224 5.71 17.70 12.03
C PHE A 224 6.75 16.98 12.88
N VAL A 225 6.41 15.78 13.34
CA VAL A 225 7.25 15.04 14.29
C VAL A 225 7.50 13.64 13.78
N ILE A 226 8.76 13.21 13.87
CA ILE A 226 9.19 11.88 13.49
C ILE A 226 9.71 11.15 14.72
N TRP A 227 9.20 9.94 14.93
CA TRP A 227 9.67 9.00 15.93
C TRP A 227 10.25 7.74 15.26
N ASP A 228 11.21 7.08 15.91
CA ASP A 228 11.39 5.64 15.72
C ASP A 228 10.33 4.93 16.55
N TRP A 229 9.29 4.41 15.90
CA TRP A 229 8.13 3.86 16.60
C TRP A 229 8.46 2.62 17.44
N ARG A 230 9.56 1.93 17.16
CA ARG A 230 9.95 0.72 17.89
C ARG A 230 10.41 1.04 19.31
N ASN A 231 10.99 2.23 19.51
CA ASN A 231 11.51 2.66 20.81
C ASN A 231 10.86 3.95 21.34
N GLY A 232 10.04 4.62 20.54
CA GLY A 232 9.38 5.87 20.91
C GLY A 232 10.31 7.09 20.92
N SER A 233 11.56 6.95 20.48
CA SER A 233 12.51 8.07 20.45
C SER A 233 12.13 9.06 19.37
N GLN A 234 11.96 10.33 19.76
CA GLN A 234 11.76 11.42 18.81
C GLN A 234 13.06 11.69 18.07
N THR A 235 13.04 11.51 16.76
CA THR A 235 14.19 11.72 15.87
C THR A 235 14.20 13.15 15.32
N MET A 236 13.02 13.73 15.08
CA MET A 236 12.88 15.07 14.52
C MET A 236 11.59 15.72 15.00
N VAL A 237 11.62 17.04 15.18
CA VAL A 237 10.44 17.88 15.41
C VAL A 237 10.64 19.17 14.62
N ILE A 238 9.64 19.55 13.84
CA ILE A 238 9.56 20.83 13.15
C ILE A 238 8.29 21.50 13.63
N ILE A 239 8.40 22.67 14.25
CA ILE A 239 7.25 23.44 14.73
C ILE A 239 7.27 24.78 14.01
N THR A 240 6.14 25.17 13.43
CA THR A 240 5.95 26.49 12.84
C THR A 240 4.96 27.27 13.69
N HIS A 241 5.41 28.37 14.28
CA HIS A 241 4.52 29.30 14.98
C HIS A 241 4.05 30.36 14.00
N PHE A 242 2.74 30.61 13.98
CA PHE A 242 2.21 31.83 13.39
C PHE A 242 2.50 32.98 14.36
N VAL A 243 3.15 34.03 13.88
CA VAL A 243 3.34 35.27 14.65
C VAL A 243 2.46 36.32 13.99
N GLU A 244 1.42 36.77 14.68
CA GLU A 244 0.65 37.94 14.27
C GLU A 244 1.59 39.17 14.23
N CYS A 245 1.65 39.85 13.08
CA CYS A 245 2.35 41.13 12.91
C CYS A 245 1.46 42.30 13.35
#